data_AF-A0A2L2DH18-F1
#
_entry.id   AF-A0A2L2DH18-F1
#
_cell.length_a   1.000
_cell.length_b   1.000
_cell.length_c   1.000
_cell.angle_alpha   90.00
_cell.angle_beta   90.00
_cell.angle_gamma   90.00
#
_symmetry.space_group_name_H-M   'P 1'
#
loop_
_entity.id
_entity.type
_entity.pdbx_description
1 polymer ?
#
loop_
_entity_poly.entity_id
_entity_poly.type
_entity_poly.pdbx_seq_one_letter_code
_entity_poly.pdbx_strand_id
1 'polypeptide(L)'
;MALRGVSVRLLSRGPGLHVLRTWVSSAAQTEKGGRTQSQLAKSSRPEFDWQDPLVLEEQLTTDEILIRDTFRTYCQERLMPRILLANRNEVFHREIISEMGELGVLGPTIKGYGCAGVSSVAYGLLA
;
A
#
# COMPACT_ATOMS: atom_id res chain seq x y z
N MET A 1 -8.10 -1.11 54.69
CA MET A 1 -8.90 -2.17 54.05
C MET A 1 -7.99 -2.93 53.09
N ALA A 2 -8.12 -4.25 53.07
CA ALA A 2 -7.10 -5.24 52.74
C ALA A 2 -6.56 -5.24 51.30
N LEU A 3 -5.24 -5.44 51.20
CA LEU A 3 -4.51 -6.04 50.08
C LEU A 3 -4.95 -7.51 49.88
N ARG A 4 -5.01 -8.00 48.63
CA ARG A 4 -4.90 -9.41 48.15
C ARG A 4 -5.36 -9.45 46.67
N GLY A 5 -4.74 -10.14 45.73
CA GLY A 5 -3.66 -11.11 45.83
C GLY A 5 -3.12 -11.49 44.45
N VAL A 6 -1.81 -11.72 44.44
CA VAL A 6 -1.03 -12.48 43.48
C VAL A 6 -1.59 -13.89 43.34
N SER A 7 -1.60 -14.44 42.13
CA SER A 7 -1.62 -15.90 41.96
C SER A 7 -0.65 -16.34 40.86
N VAL A 8 0.58 -16.53 41.31
CA VAL A 8 1.58 -17.42 40.70
C VAL A 8 1.06 -18.85 40.80
N ARG A 9 1.15 -19.63 39.71
CA ARG A 9 1.30 -21.09 39.78
C ARG A 9 2.43 -21.52 38.88
N LEU A 10 3.59 -21.64 39.52
CA LEU A 10 4.74 -22.41 39.06
C LEU A 10 4.57 -23.88 39.52
N LEU A 11 5.41 -24.74 38.95
CA LEU A 11 5.68 -26.17 39.23
C LEU A 11 4.82 -27.13 38.39
N SER A 12 5.42 -28.08 37.66
CA SER A 12 6.46 -28.98 38.17
C SER A 12 7.25 -29.73 37.09
N ARG A 13 8.56 -29.94 37.39
CA ARG A 13 9.39 -31.18 37.23
C ARG A 13 9.49 -31.78 35.80
N GLY A 14 10.64 -32.11 35.22
CA GLY A 14 11.99 -32.41 35.70
C GLY A 14 12.76 -33.12 34.55
N PRO A 15 14.04 -33.47 34.73
CA PRO A 15 15.05 -33.56 33.65
C PRO A 15 15.34 -35.00 33.18
N GLY A 16 16.01 -35.15 32.04
CA GLY A 16 16.93 -36.29 31.85
C GLY A 16 17.15 -36.86 30.45
N LEU A 17 18.42 -36.76 30.03
CA LEU A 17 19.21 -37.73 29.28
C LEU A 17 18.99 -38.00 27.77
N HIS A 18 20.06 -37.66 27.05
CA HIS A 18 20.60 -38.35 25.88
C HIS A 18 20.36 -39.86 25.85
N VAL A 19 19.80 -40.37 24.74
CA VAL A 19 20.20 -41.67 24.16
C VAL A 19 20.18 -41.58 22.64
N LEU A 20 21.38 -41.56 22.07
CA LEU A 20 21.67 -41.86 20.68
C LEU A 20 21.53 -43.39 20.51
N ARG A 21 20.58 -43.86 19.70
CA ARG A 21 20.50 -45.26 19.24
C ARG A 21 20.10 -45.25 17.76
N THR A 22 21.10 -45.29 16.88
CA THR A 22 21.48 -46.49 16.11
C THR A 22 20.34 -47.03 15.26
N TRP A 23 20.42 -46.61 13.99
CA TRP A 23 19.93 -47.29 12.80
C TRP A 23 19.90 -48.81 12.99
N VAL A 24 18.70 -49.40 13.00
CA VAL A 24 18.48 -50.82 12.77
C VAL A 24 17.34 -50.97 11.77
N SER A 25 17.63 -51.80 10.79
CA SER A 25 16.94 -52.01 9.53
C SER A 25 15.62 -52.78 9.64
N SER A 26 14.84 -52.59 8.57
CA SER A 26 14.20 -53.67 7.78
C SER A 26 12.69 -53.90 7.94
N ALA A 27 12.06 -53.80 6.77
CA ALA A 27 10.93 -54.57 6.26
C ALA A 27 9.49 -54.13 6.52
N ALA A 28 8.74 -54.17 5.41
CA ALA A 28 7.29 -54.31 5.27
C ALA A 28 6.41 -53.03 5.27
N GLN A 29 6.39 -52.41 4.08
CA GLN A 29 5.24 -51.86 3.34
C GLN A 29 3.89 -51.69 4.09
N THR A 30 3.31 -50.49 4.00
CA THR A 30 1.97 -50.36 3.40
C THR A 30 1.79 -48.93 2.86
N GLU A 31 1.56 -48.84 1.56
CA GLU A 31 1.17 -47.61 0.89
C GLU A 31 -0.20 -47.16 1.41
N LYS A 32 -0.25 -45.96 2.00
CA LYS A 32 -1.45 -45.14 1.98
C LYS A 32 -1.03 -43.80 1.43
N GLY A 33 -1.11 -43.68 0.11
CA GLY A 33 -1.05 -42.41 -0.59
C GLY A 33 -2.05 -41.45 0.03
N GLY A 34 -1.54 -40.56 0.89
CA GLY A 34 -2.26 -39.39 1.34
C GLY A 34 -2.48 -38.54 0.10
N ARG A 35 -3.73 -38.46 -0.34
CA ARG A 35 -4.18 -37.49 -1.34
C ARG A 35 -3.65 -36.12 -0.91
N THR A 36 -2.62 -35.63 -1.60
CA THR A 36 -2.38 -34.20 -1.72
C THR A 36 -3.68 -33.65 -2.28
N GLN A 37 -4.54 -33.09 -1.43
CA GLN A 37 -5.65 -32.29 -1.90
C GLN A 37 -4.99 -31.05 -2.52
N SER A 38 -4.67 -31.14 -3.81
CA SER A 38 -4.44 -29.98 -4.65
C SER A 38 -5.77 -29.24 -4.67
N GLN A 39 -5.93 -28.36 -3.69
CA GLN A 39 -7.00 -27.40 -3.66
C GLN A 39 -6.86 -26.60 -4.95
N LEU A 40 -7.69 -26.95 -5.95
CA LEU A 40 -7.80 -26.23 -7.21
C LEU A 40 -8.00 -24.78 -6.85
N ALA A 41 -6.95 -23.97 -7.04
CA ALA A 41 -7.03 -22.54 -6.86
C ALA A 41 -8.11 -22.07 -7.83
N LYS A 42 -9.30 -21.76 -7.29
CA LYS A 42 -10.33 -21.04 -8.03
C LYS A 42 -9.66 -19.76 -8.49
N SER A 43 -9.42 -19.61 -9.79
CA SER A 43 -9.03 -18.34 -10.35
C SER A 43 -10.17 -17.36 -10.04
N SER A 44 -9.92 -16.43 -9.12
CA SER A 44 -10.83 -15.31 -8.88
C SER A 44 -10.84 -14.49 -10.16
N ARG A 45 -12.03 -14.30 -10.74
CA ARG A 45 -12.19 -13.31 -11.80
C ARG A 45 -11.83 -11.93 -11.22
N PRO A 46 -11.10 -11.09 -11.96
CA PRO A 46 -10.86 -9.73 -11.50
C PRO A 46 -12.20 -9.02 -11.30
N GLU A 47 -12.32 -8.28 -10.20
CA GLU A 47 -13.47 -7.40 -9.98
C GLU A 47 -13.39 -6.24 -10.97
N PHE A 48 -14.54 -5.87 -11.54
CA PHE A 48 -14.61 -4.83 -12.55
C PHE A 48 -14.91 -3.47 -11.91
N ASP A 49 -14.00 -2.50 -12.07
CA ASP A 49 -14.24 -1.10 -11.74
C ASP A 49 -14.61 -0.31 -13.00
N TRP A 50 -15.71 0.46 -12.93
CA TRP A 50 -16.17 1.28 -14.03
C TRP A 50 -15.39 2.60 -14.16
N GLN A 51 -14.74 3.06 -13.08
CA GLN A 51 -13.91 4.27 -13.09
C GLN A 51 -12.52 4.01 -13.67
N ASP A 52 -12.05 2.77 -13.57
CA ASP A 52 -10.79 2.31 -14.17
C ASP A 52 -10.91 0.91 -14.82
N PRO A 53 -11.61 0.77 -15.96
CA PRO A 53 -11.86 -0.53 -16.60
C PRO A 53 -10.62 -1.29 -17.05
N LEU A 54 -9.51 -0.57 -17.28
CA LEU A 54 -8.25 -1.12 -17.77
C LEU A 54 -7.15 -1.12 -16.71
N VAL A 55 -7.48 -0.78 -15.46
CA VAL A 55 -6.58 -0.81 -14.31
C VAL A 55 -5.30 0.00 -14.56
N LEU A 56 -5.48 1.27 -14.96
CA LEU A 56 -4.40 2.24 -15.06
C LEU A 56 -3.60 2.33 -13.76
N GLU A 57 -4.24 2.17 -12.61
CA GLU A 57 -3.59 2.22 -11.29
C GLU A 57 -2.38 1.27 -11.18
N GLU A 58 -2.49 0.04 -11.71
CA GLU A 58 -1.41 -0.96 -11.66
C GLU A 58 -0.27 -0.66 -12.65
N GLN A 59 -0.49 0.26 -13.59
CA GLN A 59 0.53 0.70 -14.55
C GLN A 59 1.37 1.88 -14.03
N LEU A 60 0.94 2.51 -12.93
CA LEU A 60 1.61 3.66 -12.35
C LEU A 60 2.63 3.25 -11.29
N THR A 61 3.69 4.05 -11.18
CA THR A 61 4.64 3.91 -10.07
C THR A 61 4.04 4.46 -8.77
N THR A 62 4.57 4.02 -7.63
CA THR A 62 4.13 4.51 -6.31
C THR A 62 4.29 6.02 -6.16
N ASP A 63 5.33 6.58 -6.76
CA ASP A 63 5.61 8.01 -6.71
C ASP A 63 4.60 8.80 -7.55
N GLU A 64 4.21 8.28 -8.72
CA GLU A 64 3.18 8.88 -9.59
C GLU A 64 1.80 8.87 -8.92
N ILE A 65 1.43 7.77 -8.27
CA ILE A 65 0.20 7.66 -7.48
C ILE A 65 0.20 8.70 -6.35
N LEU A 66 1.30 8.79 -5.60
CA LEU A 66 1.42 9.74 -4.48
C LEU A 66 1.32 11.19 -4.94
N ILE A 67 2.00 11.55 -6.05
CA ILE A 67 1.95 12.89 -6.64
C ILE A 67 0.51 13.24 -7.05
N ARG A 68 -0.16 12.33 -7.76
CA ARG A 68 -1.55 12.50 -8.20
C ARG A 68 -2.49 12.72 -7.02
N ASP A 69 -2.39 11.89 -5.99
CA ASP A 69 -3.33 11.93 -4.86
C ASP A 69 -3.13 13.18 -3.99
N THR A 70 -1.88 13.58 -3.81
CA THR A 70 -1.51 14.83 -3.11
C THR A 70 -2.07 16.03 -3.86
N PHE A 71 -1.87 16.09 -5.18
CA PHE A 71 -2.36 17.19 -5.99
C PHE A 71 -3.89 17.20 -6.10
N ARG A 72 -4.52 16.02 -6.21
CA ARG A 72 -5.99 15.88 -6.18
C ARG A 72 -6.56 16.48 -4.90
N THR A 73 -5.95 16.22 -3.75
CA THR A 73 -6.38 16.79 -2.46
C THR A 73 -6.34 18.31 -2.49
N TYR A 74 -5.22 18.90 -2.95
CA TYR A 74 -5.11 20.34 -3.13
C TYR A 74 -6.19 20.91 -4.07
N CYS A 75 -6.45 20.26 -5.21
CA CYS A 75 -7.48 20.70 -6.15
C CYS A 75 -8.88 20.70 -5.52
N GLN A 76 -9.24 19.65 -4.77
CA GLN A 76 -10.56 19.56 -4.14
C GLN A 76 -10.73 20.53 -2.98
N GLU A 77 -9.72 20.68 -2.12
CA GLU A 77 -9.83 21.51 -0.92
C GLU A 77 -9.63 23.00 -1.22
N ARG A 78 -8.80 23.33 -2.21
CA ARG A 78 -8.36 24.70 -2.46
C ARG A 78 -8.94 25.25 -3.75
N LEU A 79 -8.87 24.54 -4.89
CA LEU A 79 -9.33 25.07 -6.19
C LEU A 79 -10.86 25.00 -6.37
N MET A 80 -11.49 23.87 -6.03
CA MET A 80 -12.93 23.68 -6.23
C MET A 80 -13.82 24.71 -5.52
N PRO A 81 -13.53 25.17 -4.28
CA PRO A 81 -14.39 26.16 -3.63
C PRO A 81 -14.40 27.53 -4.31
N ARG A 82 -13.32 27.90 -5.01
CA ARG A 82 -13.18 29.24 -5.62
C ARG A 82 -13.63 29.30 -7.08
N ILE A 83 -13.67 28.18 -7.80
CA ILE A 83 -13.88 28.17 -9.26
C ILE A 83 -15.22 28.80 -9.70
N LEU A 84 -16.30 28.62 -8.93
CA LEU A 84 -17.63 29.07 -9.33
C LEU A 84 -17.70 30.61 -9.49
N LEU A 85 -17.23 31.34 -8.48
CA LEU A 85 -17.23 32.80 -8.50
C LEU A 85 -16.06 33.35 -9.30
N ALA A 86 -14.89 32.69 -9.26
CA ALA A 86 -13.73 33.07 -10.06
C ALA A 86 -14.06 33.05 -11.55
N ASN A 87 -14.68 31.98 -12.05
CA ASN A 87 -15.06 31.86 -13.46
C ASN A 87 -16.17 32.84 -13.83
N ARG A 88 -17.19 33.03 -12.96
CA ARG A 88 -18.31 33.94 -13.25
C ARG A 88 -17.89 35.41 -13.34
N ASN A 89 -16.94 35.81 -12.51
CA ASN A 89 -16.53 37.21 -12.39
C ASN A 89 -15.17 37.49 -13.06
N GLU A 90 -14.63 36.52 -13.81
CA GLU A 90 -13.35 36.62 -14.52
C GLU A 90 -12.17 36.98 -13.59
N VAL A 91 -12.17 36.44 -12.38
CA VAL A 91 -11.14 36.70 -11.37
C VAL A 91 -10.10 35.59 -11.35
N PHE A 92 -8.85 35.94 -11.64
CA PHE A 92 -7.71 35.06 -11.43
C PHE A 92 -7.03 35.34 -10.08
N HIS A 93 -7.00 34.34 -9.21
CA HIS A 93 -6.34 34.42 -7.91
C HIS A 93 -4.85 34.13 -8.08
N ARG A 94 -4.00 35.15 -7.97
CA ARG A 94 -2.54 35.03 -8.14
C ARG A 94 -1.92 34.04 -7.15
N GLU A 95 -2.52 33.92 -5.98
CA GLU A 95 -2.11 33.05 -4.89
C GLU A 95 -2.07 31.58 -5.33
N ILE A 96 -2.88 31.18 -6.33
CA ILE A 96 -2.87 29.81 -6.88
C ILE A 96 -1.48 29.43 -7.38
N ILE A 97 -0.77 30.36 -8.04
CA ILE A 97 0.57 30.08 -8.57
C ILE A 97 1.59 29.94 -7.43
N SER A 98 1.44 30.73 -6.37
CA SER A 98 2.28 30.60 -5.17
C SER A 98 2.04 29.26 -4.48
N GLU A 99 0.78 28.88 -4.25
CA GLU A 99 0.40 27.60 -3.65
C GLU A 99 0.92 26.40 -4.48
N MET A 100 0.78 26.46 -5.81
CA MET A 100 1.32 25.44 -6.71
C MET A 100 2.86 25.40 -6.72
N GLY A 101 3.52 26.54 -6.54
CA GLY A 101 4.97 26.62 -6.40
C GLY A 101 5.46 25.96 -5.12
N GLU A 102 4.78 26.18 -4.00
CA GLU A 102 5.08 25.56 -2.71
C GLU A 102 4.91 24.03 -2.75
N LEU A 103 3.91 23.55 -3.49
CA LEU A 103 3.69 22.12 -3.75
C LEU A 103 4.71 21.50 -4.72
N GLY A 104 5.52 22.31 -5.42
CA GLY A 104 6.52 21.84 -6.36
C GLY A 104 5.96 21.27 -7.67
N VAL A 105 4.72 21.63 -8.03
CA VAL A 105 4.05 21.12 -9.26
C VAL A 105 4.32 21.99 -10.49
N LEU A 106 5.04 23.11 -10.33
CA LEU A 106 5.42 24.00 -11.44
C LEU A 106 6.72 23.53 -12.10
N GLY A 107 6.70 23.33 -13.42
CA GLY A 107 7.82 22.79 -14.18
C GLY A 107 8.28 21.41 -13.67
N PRO A 108 7.36 20.45 -13.45
CA PRO A 108 7.66 19.26 -12.67
C PRO A 108 8.68 18.33 -13.34
N THR A 109 8.83 18.40 -14.67
CA THR A 109 9.80 17.59 -15.44
C THR A 109 11.23 18.16 -15.48
N ILE A 110 11.44 19.40 -15.03
CA ILE A 110 12.75 20.05 -15.06
C ILE A 110 13.63 19.46 -13.96
N LYS A 111 14.87 19.09 -14.32
CA LYS A 111 15.87 18.58 -13.37
C LYS A 111 16.76 19.73 -12.89
N GLY A 112 16.87 19.90 -11.58
CA GLY A 112 17.63 20.99 -10.96
C GLY A 112 16.77 22.24 -10.72
N TYR A 113 17.39 23.38 -10.41
CA TYR A 113 16.73 24.68 -10.21
C TYR A 113 15.64 24.74 -9.14
N GLY A 114 15.59 23.76 -8.22
CA GLY A 114 14.52 23.64 -7.22
C GLY A 114 13.23 22.99 -7.74
N CYS A 115 13.24 22.41 -8.95
CA CYS A 115 12.11 21.66 -9.51
C CYS A 115 12.14 20.18 -9.09
N ALA A 116 10.97 19.53 -9.10
CA ALA A 116 10.79 18.15 -8.62
C ALA A 116 11.51 17.10 -9.47
N GLY A 117 11.66 17.32 -10.78
CA GLY A 117 12.36 16.40 -11.69
C GLY A 117 11.65 15.06 -11.91
N VAL A 118 10.31 15.06 -11.94
CA VAL A 118 9.46 13.87 -12.07
C VAL A 118 9.26 13.43 -13.51
N SER A 119 8.64 12.25 -13.70
CA SER A 119 8.36 11.66 -15.01
C SER A 119 7.36 12.50 -15.81
N SER A 120 7.37 12.34 -17.14
CA SER A 120 6.35 12.95 -18.01
C SER A 120 4.94 12.40 -17.73
N VAL A 121 4.85 11.18 -17.20
CA VAL A 121 3.58 10.58 -16.78
C VAL A 121 3.05 11.30 -15.54
N ALA A 122 3.90 11.53 -14.52
CA ALA A 122 3.53 12.32 -13.34
C ALA A 122 3.07 13.73 -13.74
N TYR A 123 3.74 14.36 -14.71
CA TYR A 123 3.27 15.64 -15.26
C TYR A 123 1.88 15.55 -15.89
N GLY A 124 1.60 14.48 -16.64
CA GLY A 124 0.27 14.23 -17.19
C GLY A 124 -0.80 13.99 -16.12
N LEU A 125 -0.45 13.35 -15.00
CA LEU A 125 -1.36 13.13 -13.86
C LEU A 125 -1.67 14.41 -13.08
N LEU A 126 -0.83 15.44 -13.19
CA LEU A 126 -1.04 16.76 -12.61
C LEU A 126 -1.92 17.68 -13.49
N ALA A 127 -2.12 17.32 -14.76
CA ALA A 127 -2.79 18.18 -15.75
C ALA A 127 -4.32 18.11 -15.70
#